data_AF-A0A424YW43-F1
#
_entry.id   AF-A0A424YW43-F1
#
_cell.length_a   1.000
_cell.length_b   1.000
_cell.length_c   1.000
_cell.angle_alpha   90.00
_cell.angle_beta   90.00
_cell.angle_gamma   90.00
#
_symmetry.space_group_name_H-M   'P 1'
#
loop_
_entity.id
_entity.type
_entity.pdbx_description
1 polymer ?
#
loop_
_entity_poly.entity_id
_entity_poly.type
_entity_poly.pdbx_seq_one_letter_code
_entity_poly.pdbx_strand_id
1 'polypeptide(L)'
;YQNALAKTGIQIEFEGMTGDELEEYKMNAEPKSFHDYDFEFSDYQHKEFTLSNSEATALLNEIAPGFWWFDDLQVKVNPDGSMEGSSKADIKRLKHDLYSDVADDVPLPLPDRLNIYSKGHTTIENNQLNFNPDSFYLGSAPLPGRYLEDDSVRTMEQYLPRIYEVVPGLEIRSLDANDDGEFVFDGVIPQKVTVNKKA
;
A
#
# COMPACT_ATOMS: atom_id res chain seq x y z
N TYR A 1 -20.87 7.81 6.62
CA TYR A 1 -19.56 7.22 6.30
C TYR A 1 -19.34 6.08 7.27
N GLN A 2 -19.57 4.84 6.84
CA GLN A 2 -19.01 3.70 7.56
C GLN A 2 -17.59 3.57 7.04
N ASN A 3 -16.63 3.95 7.89
CA ASN A 3 -15.19 3.88 7.65
C ASN A 3 -14.85 2.45 7.18
N ALA A 4 -14.23 2.28 6.01
CA ALA A 4 -13.96 0.94 5.49
C ALA A 4 -12.98 0.19 6.40
N LEU A 5 -12.17 0.91 7.19
CA LEU A 5 -11.34 0.37 8.28
C LEU A 5 -12.19 -0.33 9.37
N ALA A 6 -13.44 0.08 9.57
CA ALA A 6 -14.32 -0.59 10.53
C ALA A 6 -14.62 -2.04 10.13
N LYS A 7 -14.64 -2.35 8.82
CA LYS A 7 -14.80 -3.73 8.34
C LYS A 7 -13.55 -4.59 8.56
N THR A 8 -12.36 -3.99 8.52
CA THR A 8 -11.11 -4.71 8.79
C THR A 8 -10.92 -4.99 10.27
N GLY A 9 -11.57 -4.19 11.14
CA GLY A 9 -11.46 -4.28 12.60
C GLY A 9 -10.15 -3.72 13.15
N ILE A 10 -9.32 -3.10 12.29
CA ILE A 10 -8.02 -2.55 12.67
C ILE A 10 -8.23 -1.25 13.45
N GLN A 11 -7.63 -1.18 14.63
CA GLN A 11 -7.55 0.02 15.44
C GLN A 11 -6.14 0.60 15.34
N ILE A 12 -6.05 1.90 15.05
CA ILE A 12 -4.78 2.62 14.95
C ILE A 12 -4.72 3.64 16.07
N GLU A 13 -3.60 3.63 16.80
CA GLU A 13 -3.24 4.58 17.85
C GLU A 13 -1.91 5.24 17.46
N PHE A 14 -1.89 6.55 17.30
CA PHE A 14 -0.70 7.30 16.89
C PHE A 14 -0.36 8.38 17.92
N GLU A 15 0.80 8.27 18.56
CA GLU A 15 1.22 9.15 19.67
C GLU A 15 0.12 9.32 20.75
N GLY A 16 -0.66 8.25 21.01
CA GLY A 16 -1.79 8.24 21.94
C GLY A 16 -3.13 8.74 21.38
N MET A 17 -3.15 9.30 20.16
CA MET A 17 -4.37 9.73 19.47
C MET A 17 -5.11 8.54 18.84
N THR A 18 -6.44 8.53 18.95
CA THR A 18 -7.32 7.51 18.36
C THR A 18 -8.63 8.14 17.86
N GLY A 19 -9.40 7.40 17.06
CA GLY A 19 -10.74 7.82 16.63
C GLY A 19 -10.74 9.18 15.91
N ASP A 20 -11.70 10.03 16.24
CA ASP A 20 -11.90 11.33 15.57
C ASP A 20 -10.68 12.26 15.69
N GLU A 21 -9.95 12.22 16.81
CA GLU A 21 -8.74 13.03 17.02
C GLU A 21 -7.64 12.64 16.02
N LEU A 22 -7.46 11.33 15.81
CA LEU A 22 -6.50 10.83 14.83
C LEU A 22 -6.93 11.18 13.40
N GLU A 23 -8.23 11.11 13.08
CA GLU A 23 -8.73 11.49 11.75
C GLU A 23 -8.53 12.98 11.46
N GLU A 24 -8.72 13.86 12.45
CA GLU A 24 -8.45 15.30 12.31
C GLU A 24 -6.94 15.58 12.13
N TYR A 25 -6.08 14.87 12.86
CA TYR A 25 -4.63 14.95 12.70
C TYR A 25 -4.21 14.58 11.28
N LYS A 26 -4.68 13.44 10.75
CA LYS A 26 -4.31 12.92 9.41
C LYS A 26 -4.59 13.92 8.29
N MET A 27 -5.66 14.71 8.39
CA MET A 27 -6.02 15.71 7.38
C MET A 27 -4.97 16.82 7.22
N ASN A 28 -4.12 17.03 8.23
CA ASN A 28 -3.15 18.14 8.29
C ASN A 28 -1.71 17.68 8.59
N ALA A 29 -1.48 16.37 8.71
CA ALA A 29 -0.21 15.82 9.16
C ALA A 29 0.89 15.98 8.09
N GLU A 30 2.06 16.46 8.51
CA GLU A 30 3.25 16.42 7.66
C GLU A 30 3.80 14.99 7.55
N PRO A 31 4.39 14.60 6.39
CA PRO A 31 5.05 13.31 6.22
C PRO A 31 6.10 13.04 7.30
N LYS A 32 6.15 11.79 7.79
CA LYS A 32 7.05 11.31 8.84
C LYS A 32 7.92 10.18 8.31
N SER A 33 9.14 10.09 8.82
CA SER A 33 10.01 8.93 8.53
C SER A 33 9.59 7.74 9.39
N PHE A 34 9.45 6.56 8.77
CA PHE A 34 9.20 5.31 9.50
C PHE A 34 10.31 5.03 10.53
N HIS A 35 11.54 5.47 10.26
CA HIS A 35 12.68 5.26 11.15
C HIS A 35 12.63 6.06 12.45
N ASP A 36 11.84 7.14 12.52
CA ASP A 36 11.73 7.99 13.72
C ASP A 36 10.72 7.45 14.74
N TYR A 37 10.04 6.34 14.41
CA TYR A 37 8.92 5.80 15.15
C TYR A 37 9.06 4.30 15.39
N ASP A 38 8.52 3.83 16.51
CA ASP A 38 8.33 2.43 16.85
C ASP A 38 6.89 2.04 16.52
N PHE A 39 6.75 0.90 15.83
CA PHE A 39 5.47 0.33 15.44
C PHE A 39 5.25 -0.96 16.23
N GLU A 40 4.19 -0.99 17.02
CA GLU A 40 3.75 -2.18 17.73
C GLU A 40 2.48 -2.70 17.06
N PHE A 41 2.57 -3.92 16.55
CA PHE A 41 1.47 -4.62 15.90
C PHE A 41 1.05 -5.79 16.78
N SER A 42 -0.22 -5.82 17.19
CA SER A 42 -0.73 -6.81 18.13
C SER A 42 -2.13 -7.30 17.78
N ASP A 43 -2.59 -8.29 18.55
CA ASP A 43 -3.91 -8.90 18.42
C ASP A 43 -4.20 -9.46 17.02
N TYR A 44 -3.24 -10.19 16.45
CA TYR A 44 -3.39 -10.83 15.15
C TYR A 44 -4.60 -11.75 15.12
N GLN A 45 -5.47 -11.52 14.14
CA GLN A 45 -6.66 -12.33 13.92
C GLN A 45 -6.75 -12.71 12.46
N HIS A 46 -7.19 -13.95 12.23
CA HIS A 46 -7.67 -14.37 10.93
C HIS A 46 -8.98 -13.61 10.61
N LYS A 47 -9.01 -12.96 9.45
CA LYS A 47 -10.15 -12.21 8.94
C LYS A 47 -10.45 -12.65 7.52
N GLU A 48 -11.74 -12.76 7.25
CA GLU A 48 -12.30 -12.89 5.92
C GLU A 48 -13.30 -11.76 5.73
N PHE A 49 -13.14 -10.97 4.67
CA PHE A 49 -14.09 -9.92 4.35
C PHE A 49 -14.14 -9.66 2.85
N THR A 50 -15.30 -9.18 2.41
CA THR A 50 -15.53 -8.72 1.05
C THR A 50 -15.85 -7.24 1.07
N LEU A 51 -15.19 -6.48 0.21
CA LEU A 51 -15.42 -5.05 0.02
C LEU A 51 -15.95 -4.83 -1.39
N SER A 52 -17.02 -4.05 -1.50
CA SER A 52 -17.39 -3.54 -2.81
C SER A 52 -16.26 -2.67 -3.38
N ASN A 53 -16.22 -2.51 -4.70
CA ASN A 53 -15.32 -1.57 -5.38
C ASN A 53 -15.26 -0.18 -4.72
N SER A 54 -16.40 0.39 -4.30
CA SER A 54 -16.42 1.68 -3.59
C SER A 54 -15.82 1.61 -2.19
N GLU A 55 -16.00 0.50 -1.47
CA GLU A 55 -15.46 0.31 -0.12
C GLU A 55 -13.96 0.03 -0.16
N ALA A 56 -13.49 -0.79 -1.11
CA ALA A 56 -12.07 -1.03 -1.33
C ALA A 56 -11.35 0.26 -1.75
N THR A 57 -11.97 1.05 -2.65
CA THR A 57 -11.49 2.39 -2.98
C THR A 57 -11.39 3.26 -1.73
N ALA A 58 -12.45 3.36 -0.93
CA ALA A 58 -12.43 4.15 0.30
C ALA A 58 -11.32 3.66 1.25
N LEU A 59 -11.21 2.36 1.51
CA LEU A 59 -10.19 1.78 2.38
C LEU A 59 -8.78 2.14 1.93
N LEU A 60 -8.45 1.93 0.66
CA LEU A 60 -7.10 2.17 0.12
C LEU A 60 -6.72 3.66 0.13
N ASN A 61 -7.70 4.57 0.10
CA ASN A 61 -7.47 6.01 0.27
C ASN A 61 -7.51 6.46 1.75
N GLU A 62 -8.18 5.72 2.64
CA GLU A 62 -8.28 5.99 4.08
C GLU A 62 -7.07 5.48 4.88
N ILE A 63 -6.41 4.41 4.42
CA ILE A 63 -5.17 3.92 5.03
C ILE A 63 -4.01 4.84 4.61
N ALA A 64 -3.88 5.97 5.30
CA ALA A 64 -2.74 6.88 5.16
C ALA A 64 -2.25 7.33 6.54
N PRO A 65 -1.27 6.63 7.15
CA PRO A 65 -0.39 7.30 8.07
C PRO A 65 0.62 8.15 7.28
N GLY A 66 1.14 9.23 7.89
CA GLY A 66 2.26 10.02 7.35
C GLY A 66 3.55 9.21 7.10
N PHE A 67 3.54 7.90 7.42
CA PHE A 67 4.58 6.91 7.19
C PHE A 67 4.46 6.17 5.86
N TRP A 68 3.54 6.53 4.97
CA TRP A 68 3.57 6.01 3.60
C TRP A 68 4.66 6.71 2.78
N TRP A 69 5.25 5.99 1.82
CA TRP A 69 6.23 6.54 0.87
C TRP A 69 5.60 7.25 -0.34
N PHE A 70 4.28 7.37 -0.35
CA PHE A 70 3.49 7.95 -1.44
C PHE A 70 2.68 9.11 -0.87
N ASP A 71 2.92 10.32 -1.38
CA ASP A 71 2.08 11.49 -1.14
C ASP A 71 0.95 11.53 -2.17
N ASP A 72 -0.16 12.20 -1.83
CA ASP A 72 -1.31 12.40 -2.73
C ASP A 72 -1.82 11.09 -3.38
N LEU A 73 -1.75 9.97 -2.64
CA LEU A 73 -2.20 8.67 -3.12
C LEU A 73 -3.70 8.73 -3.41
N GLN A 74 -4.04 8.43 -4.65
CA GLN A 74 -5.41 8.23 -5.10
C GLN A 74 -5.50 6.85 -5.73
N VAL A 75 -6.28 5.99 -5.11
CA VAL A 75 -6.60 4.67 -5.67
C VAL A 75 -8.05 4.66 -6.12
N LYS A 76 -8.33 3.96 -7.20
CA LYS A 76 -9.67 3.66 -7.69
C LYS A 76 -9.74 2.19 -8.04
N VAL A 77 -10.70 1.50 -7.45
CA VAL A 77 -11.05 0.13 -7.81
C VAL A 77 -12.18 0.18 -8.83
N ASN A 78 -11.96 -0.44 -9.99
CA ASN A 78 -12.92 -0.49 -11.07
C ASN A 78 -13.88 -1.67 -10.91
N PRO A 79 -15.08 -1.62 -11.53
CA PRO A 79 -16.04 -2.72 -11.47
C PRO A 79 -15.57 -4.04 -12.10
N ASP A 80 -14.50 -4.02 -12.90
CA ASP A 80 -13.89 -5.21 -13.50
C ASP A 80 -12.81 -5.84 -12.61
N GLY A 81 -12.62 -5.33 -11.39
CA GLY A 81 -11.57 -5.79 -10.47
C GLY A 81 -10.20 -5.14 -10.72
N SER A 82 -10.02 -4.38 -11.80
CA SER A 82 -8.78 -3.64 -12.02
C SER A 82 -8.65 -2.48 -11.03
N MET A 83 -7.41 -2.10 -10.73
CA MET A 83 -7.08 -0.95 -9.91
C MET A 83 -6.34 0.10 -10.72
N GLU A 84 -6.66 1.36 -10.46
CA GLU A 84 -5.90 2.51 -10.90
C GLU A 84 -5.33 3.21 -9.67
N GLY A 85 -4.03 3.44 -9.65
CA GLY A 85 -3.33 4.13 -8.57
C GLY A 85 -2.53 5.29 -9.13
N SER A 86 -2.65 6.46 -8.53
CA SER A 86 -1.78 7.60 -8.78
C SER A 86 -1.22 8.13 -7.48
N SER A 87 0.04 8.50 -7.47
CA SER A 87 0.66 9.11 -6.29
C SER A 87 1.93 9.85 -6.65
N LYS A 88 2.46 10.58 -5.69
CA LYS A 88 3.80 11.15 -5.73
C LYS A 88 4.70 10.31 -4.82
N ALA A 89 5.52 9.47 -5.42
CA ALA A 89 6.46 8.64 -4.68
C ALA A 89 7.66 9.45 -4.20
N ASP A 90 7.99 9.33 -2.91
CA ASP A 90 9.27 9.77 -2.35
C ASP A 90 10.31 8.67 -2.61
N ILE A 91 10.94 8.76 -3.79
CA ILE A 91 11.92 7.77 -4.27
C ILE A 91 13.13 7.71 -3.34
N LYS A 92 13.56 8.86 -2.81
CA LYS A 92 14.68 8.92 -1.87
C LYS A 92 14.36 8.09 -0.61
N ARG A 93 13.15 8.23 -0.08
CA ARG A 93 12.71 7.49 1.10
C ARG A 93 12.45 6.01 0.80
N LEU A 94 11.87 5.67 -0.35
CA LEU A 94 11.73 4.26 -0.79
C LEU A 94 13.07 3.53 -0.87
N LYS A 95 14.06 4.18 -1.50
CA LYS A 95 15.42 3.62 -1.63
C LYS A 95 16.09 3.41 -0.28
N HIS A 96 15.87 4.32 0.66
CA HIS A 96 16.46 4.22 1.99
C HIS A 96 15.75 3.15 2.85
N ASP A 97 14.42 3.19 2.90
CA ASP A 97 13.64 2.42 3.87
C ASP A 97 13.34 0.98 3.41
N LEU A 98 13.10 0.75 2.11
CA LEU A 98 12.63 -0.54 1.57
C LEU A 98 13.62 -1.23 0.63
N TYR A 99 14.36 -0.46 -0.15
CA TYR A 99 15.14 -0.97 -1.28
C TYR A 99 16.63 -0.62 -1.18
N SER A 100 17.15 -0.51 0.05
CA SER A 100 18.53 -0.09 0.30
C SER A 100 19.58 -1.07 -0.23
N ASP A 101 19.21 -2.33 -0.37
CA ASP A 101 20.01 -3.42 -0.94
C ASP A 101 20.20 -3.32 -2.46
N VAL A 102 19.29 -2.64 -3.16
CA VAL A 102 19.31 -2.49 -4.63
C VAL A 102 19.31 -1.04 -5.11
N ALA A 103 19.36 -0.09 -4.19
CA ALA A 103 19.31 1.35 -4.49
C ALA A 103 20.46 1.80 -5.42
N ASP A 104 21.63 1.17 -5.28
CA ASP A 104 22.84 1.44 -6.04
C ASP A 104 22.87 0.73 -7.41
N ASP A 105 22.00 -0.25 -7.63
CA ASP A 105 21.89 -0.99 -8.91
C ASP A 105 21.06 -0.24 -9.95
N VAL A 106 20.40 0.86 -9.56
CA VAL A 106 19.56 1.64 -10.46
C VAL A 106 20.44 2.36 -11.49
N PRO A 107 20.40 1.98 -12.78
CA PRO A 107 21.38 2.40 -13.78
C PRO A 107 21.24 3.87 -14.20
N LEU A 108 20.18 4.53 -13.77
CA LEU A 108 19.89 5.93 -14.06
C LEU A 108 19.54 6.67 -12.76
N PRO A 109 20.01 7.91 -12.57
CA PRO A 109 19.60 8.72 -11.44
C PRO A 109 18.09 8.99 -11.55
N LEU A 110 17.32 8.40 -10.63
CA LEU A 110 15.92 8.74 -10.44
C LEU A 110 15.82 10.05 -9.64
N PRO A 111 14.84 10.92 -9.93
CA PRO A 111 14.60 12.10 -9.10
C PRO A 111 14.18 11.67 -7.69
N ASP A 112 14.46 12.51 -6.68
CA ASP A 112 14.08 12.26 -5.28
C ASP A 112 12.56 12.07 -5.11
N ARG A 113 11.76 12.68 -5.99
CA ARG A 113 10.30 12.52 -6.05
C ARG A 113 9.84 12.27 -7.47
N LEU A 114 8.89 11.36 -7.62
CA LEU A 114 8.37 10.96 -8.93
C LEU A 114 6.86 10.73 -8.85
N ASN A 115 6.12 11.37 -9.76
CA ASN A 115 4.71 11.04 -9.92
C ASN A 115 4.61 9.67 -10.59
N ILE A 116 3.82 8.78 -10.03
CA ILE A 116 3.55 7.47 -10.59
C ILE A 116 2.06 7.34 -10.88
N TYR A 117 1.72 6.73 -12.01
CA TYR A 117 0.37 6.23 -12.28
C TYR A 117 0.50 4.79 -12.75
N SER A 118 -0.38 3.93 -12.26
CA SER A 118 -0.46 2.53 -12.68
C SER A 118 -1.90 2.11 -12.83
N LYS A 119 -2.14 1.23 -13.79
CA LYS A 119 -3.41 0.53 -13.96
C LYS A 119 -3.14 -0.94 -14.22
N GLY A 120 -3.90 -1.82 -13.60
CA GLY A 120 -3.85 -3.25 -13.89
C GLY A 120 -4.63 -4.08 -12.89
N HIS A 121 -4.41 -5.39 -12.93
CA HIS A 121 -4.94 -6.32 -11.94
C HIS A 121 -3.83 -6.71 -10.97
N THR A 122 -4.18 -6.90 -9.71
CA THR A 122 -3.25 -7.38 -8.70
C THR A 122 -3.95 -8.43 -7.87
N THR A 123 -3.28 -9.56 -7.72
CA THR A 123 -3.71 -10.61 -6.80
C THR A 123 -2.59 -10.84 -5.80
N ILE A 124 -2.94 -11.26 -4.59
CA ILE A 124 -1.97 -11.78 -3.63
C ILE A 124 -2.42 -13.18 -3.24
N GLU A 125 -1.56 -14.16 -3.41
CA GLU A 125 -1.80 -15.53 -2.97
C GLU A 125 -0.63 -15.99 -2.10
N ASN A 126 -0.90 -16.44 -0.88
CA ASN A 126 0.13 -16.88 0.08
C ASN A 126 1.29 -15.86 0.24
N ASN A 127 0.94 -14.59 0.46
CA ASN A 127 1.85 -13.44 0.54
C ASN A 127 2.67 -13.17 -0.74
N GLN A 128 2.34 -13.80 -1.87
CA GLN A 128 2.99 -13.54 -3.15
C GLN A 128 2.09 -12.67 -4.01
N LEU A 129 2.60 -11.50 -4.37
CA LEU A 129 1.91 -10.57 -5.25
C LEU A 129 2.09 -11.00 -6.69
N ASN A 130 0.99 -11.16 -7.42
CA ASN A 130 0.97 -11.27 -8.87
C ASN A 130 0.42 -9.98 -9.44
N PHE A 131 1.11 -9.40 -10.42
CA PHE A 131 0.76 -8.13 -11.00
C PHE A 131 0.62 -8.24 -12.50
N ASN A 132 -0.53 -7.83 -13.03
CA ASN A 132 -0.77 -7.76 -14.47
C ASN A 132 -1.04 -6.30 -14.86
N PRO A 133 0.00 -5.51 -15.16
CA PRO A 133 -0.15 -4.10 -15.52
C PRO A 133 -0.74 -3.93 -16.92
N ASP A 134 -1.81 -3.13 -17.02
CA ASP A 134 -2.28 -2.61 -18.30
C ASP A 134 -1.42 -1.41 -18.74
N SER A 135 -1.05 -0.56 -17.78
CA SER A 135 -0.22 0.62 -18.03
C SER A 135 0.51 1.08 -16.78
N PHE A 136 1.69 1.66 -16.99
CA PHE A 136 2.49 2.28 -15.93
C PHE A 136 3.11 3.55 -16.47
N TYR A 137 3.06 4.64 -15.72
CA TYR A 137 3.58 5.94 -16.09
C TYR A 137 4.50 6.49 -15.01
N LEU A 138 5.61 7.07 -15.43
CA LEU A 138 6.55 7.82 -14.61
C LEU A 138 6.50 9.28 -15.04
N GLY A 139 5.81 10.12 -14.27
CA GLY A 139 5.41 11.45 -14.69
C GLY A 139 4.42 11.39 -15.86
N SER A 140 4.71 12.12 -16.93
CA SER A 140 3.90 12.12 -18.16
C SER A 140 4.30 11.02 -19.16
N ALA A 141 5.40 10.30 -18.91
CA ALA A 141 5.93 9.31 -19.83
C ALA A 141 5.41 7.90 -19.47
N PRO A 142 4.84 7.15 -20.43
CA PRO A 142 4.54 5.74 -20.21
C PRO A 142 5.85 4.97 -20.05
N LEU A 143 5.85 3.98 -19.17
CA LEU A 143 6.93 3.02 -19.05
C LEU A 143 7.00 2.22 -20.35
N PRO A 144 8.18 2.07 -20.98
CA PRO A 144 8.30 1.29 -22.20
C PRO A 144 7.78 -0.14 -22.03
N GLY A 145 7.06 -0.66 -23.02
CA GLY A 145 6.36 -1.96 -22.95
C GLY A 145 7.23 -3.13 -22.50
N ARG A 146 8.53 -3.13 -22.82
CA ARG A 146 9.51 -4.14 -22.34
C ARG A 146 9.57 -4.30 -20.82
N TYR A 147 9.20 -3.26 -20.06
CA TYR A 147 9.15 -3.28 -18.61
C TYR A 147 7.81 -3.76 -18.05
N LEU A 148 6.82 -3.95 -18.93
CA LEU A 148 5.51 -4.55 -18.63
C LEU A 148 5.44 -6.01 -19.11
N GLU A 149 6.55 -6.55 -19.63
CA GLU A 149 6.70 -7.96 -20.01
C GLU A 149 7.11 -8.82 -18.80
N ASP A 150 6.82 -10.12 -18.87
CA ASP A 150 6.92 -11.10 -17.79
C ASP A 150 8.19 -11.01 -16.93
N ASP A 151 9.38 -10.88 -17.52
CA ASP A 151 10.63 -10.87 -16.73
C ASP A 151 10.76 -9.61 -15.87
N SER A 152 10.34 -8.45 -16.39
CA SER A 152 10.34 -7.20 -15.65
C SER A 152 9.22 -7.19 -14.60
N VAL A 153 8.06 -7.73 -14.96
CA VAL A 153 6.91 -7.89 -14.05
C VAL A 153 7.28 -8.79 -12.88
N ARG A 154 7.89 -9.96 -13.12
CA ARG A 154 8.40 -10.85 -12.07
C ARG A 154 9.40 -10.17 -11.15
N THR A 155 10.23 -9.28 -11.69
CA THR A 155 11.13 -8.48 -10.85
C THR A 155 10.32 -7.55 -9.94
N MET A 156 9.30 -6.85 -10.47
CA MET A 156 8.41 -6.02 -9.64
C MET A 156 7.68 -6.85 -8.57
N GLU A 157 7.18 -8.03 -8.92
CA GLU A 157 6.51 -8.96 -7.99
C GLU A 157 7.40 -9.43 -6.84
N GLN A 158 8.73 -9.42 -7.01
CA GLN A 158 9.68 -9.73 -5.94
C GLN A 158 9.92 -8.56 -4.96
N TYR A 159 9.78 -7.31 -5.42
CA TYR A 159 10.11 -6.13 -4.62
C TYR A 159 8.87 -5.43 -4.04
N LEU A 160 7.76 -5.37 -4.77
CA LEU A 160 6.53 -4.72 -4.32
C LEU A 160 5.97 -5.30 -3.00
N PRO A 161 6.08 -6.61 -2.71
CA PRO A 161 5.65 -7.17 -1.42
C PRO A 161 6.25 -6.49 -0.20
N ARG A 162 7.49 -5.96 -0.31
CA ARG A 162 8.16 -5.28 0.79
C ARG A 162 7.37 -4.13 1.39
N ILE A 163 6.44 -3.53 0.63
CA ILE A 163 5.55 -2.46 1.10
C ILE A 163 4.62 -2.95 2.22
N TYR A 164 4.11 -4.20 2.14
CA TYR A 164 3.23 -4.76 3.17
C TYR A 164 3.95 -5.71 4.13
N GLU A 165 5.09 -6.28 3.74
CA GLU A 165 5.93 -7.11 4.63
C GLU A 165 6.56 -6.33 5.79
N VAL A 166 6.54 -5.00 5.76
CA VAL A 166 6.92 -4.18 6.92
C VAL A 166 6.04 -4.42 8.15
N VAL A 167 4.85 -5.00 7.97
CA VAL A 167 3.95 -5.41 9.04
C VAL A 167 4.31 -6.84 9.47
N PRO A 168 4.99 -7.04 10.62
CA PRO A 168 5.34 -8.37 11.08
C PRO A 168 4.09 -9.23 11.26
N GLY A 169 4.16 -10.55 11.01
CA GLY A 169 3.04 -11.46 11.24
C GLY A 169 1.81 -11.26 10.33
N LEU A 170 1.85 -10.33 9.36
CA LEU A 170 0.85 -10.23 8.32
C LEU A 170 0.92 -11.44 7.40
N GLU A 171 -0.18 -12.19 7.30
CA GLU A 171 -0.34 -13.28 6.34
C GLU A 171 -1.52 -12.97 5.44
N ILE A 172 -1.29 -12.82 4.14
CA ILE A 172 -2.34 -12.67 3.12
C ILE A 172 -2.44 -14.01 2.41
N ARG A 173 -3.46 -14.80 2.74
CA ARG A 173 -3.71 -16.09 2.06
C ARG A 173 -4.26 -15.86 0.67
N SER A 174 -5.25 -14.98 0.55
CA SER A 174 -5.75 -14.50 -0.73
C SER A 174 -6.22 -13.05 -0.65
N LEU A 175 -5.89 -12.26 -1.65
CA LEU A 175 -6.49 -10.97 -1.95
C LEU A 175 -6.71 -10.90 -3.47
N ASP A 176 -7.96 -10.88 -3.90
CA ASP A 176 -8.32 -10.81 -5.32
C ASP A 176 -9.70 -10.15 -5.50
N ALA A 177 -10.00 -9.69 -6.71
CA ALA A 177 -11.34 -9.31 -7.11
C ALA A 177 -12.13 -10.56 -7.57
N ASN A 178 -13.35 -10.74 -7.05
CA ASN A 178 -14.25 -11.80 -7.50
C ASN A 178 -14.92 -11.44 -8.85
N ASP A 179 -15.75 -12.35 -9.37
CA ASP A 179 -16.49 -12.16 -10.64
C ASP A 179 -17.43 -10.93 -10.64
N ASP A 180 -17.83 -10.45 -9.45
CA ASP A 180 -18.65 -9.25 -9.26
C ASP A 180 -17.81 -7.96 -9.13
N GLY A 181 -16.48 -8.06 -9.22
CA GLY A 181 -15.54 -6.94 -9.06
C GLY A 181 -15.35 -6.49 -7.62
N GLU A 182 -15.75 -7.31 -6.64
CA GLU A 182 -15.57 -7.06 -5.22
C GLU A 182 -14.23 -7.63 -4.74
N PHE A 183 -13.53 -6.89 -3.88
CA PHE A 183 -12.27 -7.35 -3.30
C PHE A 183 -12.52 -8.30 -2.14
N VAL A 184 -12.01 -9.51 -2.25
CA VAL A 184 -12.11 -10.56 -1.24
C VAL A 184 -10.75 -10.72 -0.58
N PHE A 185 -10.71 -10.57 0.73
CA PHE A 185 -9.52 -10.78 1.55
C PHE A 185 -9.71 -11.99 2.45
N ASP A 186 -8.67 -12.82 2.53
CA ASP A 186 -8.46 -13.88 3.53
C ASP A 186 -7.03 -13.76 4.06
N GLY A 187 -6.88 -13.57 5.38
CA GLY A 187 -5.56 -13.49 5.98
C GLY A 187 -5.53 -13.19 7.47
N VAL A 188 -4.34 -13.25 8.05
CA VAL A 188 -4.05 -12.87 9.43
C VAL A 188 -3.55 -11.44 9.44
N ILE A 189 -4.32 -10.53 10.04
CA ILE A 189 -3.97 -9.10 10.16
C ILE A 189 -3.92 -8.67 11.63
N PRO A 190 -3.04 -7.73 12.00
CA PRO A 190 -3.08 -7.13 13.33
C PRO A 190 -4.40 -6.40 13.53
N GLN A 191 -4.98 -6.48 14.73
CA GLN A 191 -6.19 -5.72 15.06
C GLN A 191 -5.88 -4.43 15.81
N LYS A 192 -4.65 -4.29 16.30
CA LYS A 192 -4.17 -3.06 16.93
C LYS A 192 -2.80 -2.69 16.38
N VAL A 193 -2.66 -1.43 15.99
CA VAL A 193 -1.41 -0.81 15.58
C VAL A 193 -1.17 0.41 16.46
N THR A 194 -0.12 0.36 17.28
CA THR A 194 0.31 1.51 18.09
C THR A 194 1.60 2.06 17.52
N VAL A 195 1.65 3.37 17.32
CA VAL A 195 2.80 4.06 16.73
C VAL A 195 3.26 5.15 17.69
N ASN A 196 4.50 5.02 18.17
CA ASN A 196 5.11 5.94 19.13
C ASN A 196 6.41 6.51 18.57
N LYS A 197 6.69 7.77 18.88
CA LYS A 197 7.97 8.37 18.51
C LYS A 197 9.11 7.71 19.30
N LYS A 198 10.22 7.39 18.62
CA LYS A 198 11.43 6.90 19.28
C LYS A 198 12.00 7.96 20.23
N ALA A 199 12.54 7.50 21.35
CA ALA A 199 13.19 8.35 22.35
C ALA A 199 14.56 8.88 21.87
#